data_AF-A0A2N0PK22-F1
#
_entry.id   AF-A0A2N0PK22-F1
#
_cell.length_a   1.000
_cell.length_b   1.000
_cell.length_c   1.000
_cell.angle_alpha   90.00
_cell.angle_beta   90.00
_cell.angle_gamma   90.00
#
_symmetry.space_group_name_H-M   'P 1'
#
loop_
_entity.id
_entity.type
_entity.pdbx_description
1 polymer ?
#
loop_
_entity_poly.entity_id
_entity_poly.type
_entity_poly.pdbx_seq_one_letter_code
_entity_poly.pdbx_strand_id
1 'polypeptide(L)'
;ILPVWIISLFDQNKDVARVANESFQAAFPPEKRVDVLVFGREEILSYITDIILYKTSETLSDPRFTSKEDMVSKYLKVVASSYYSLAHIISQLKEDELGKSAQQYDN
;
A
#
# COMPACT_ATOMS: atom_id res chain seq x y z
N ILE A 1 10.74 0.80 -3.92
CA ILE A 1 10.52 1.86 -2.88
C ILE A 1 9.08 2.35 -2.91
N LEU A 2 8.52 2.57 -4.11
CA LEU A 2 7.19 3.12 -4.29
C LEU A 2 6.07 2.39 -3.52
N PRO A 3 5.99 1.04 -3.47
CA PRO A 3 4.94 0.36 -2.73
C PRO A 3 4.91 0.70 -1.24
N VAL A 4 6.09 0.69 -0.60
CA VAL A 4 6.25 1.05 0.82
C VAL A 4 5.81 2.49 1.05
N TRP A 5 6.20 3.41 0.16
CA TRP A 5 5.81 4.82 0.26
C TRP A 5 4.28 4.98 0.15
N ILE A 6 3.65 4.32 -0.82
CA ILE A 6 2.20 4.37 -1.01
C ILE A 6 1.46 3.85 0.23
N ILE A 7 1.89 2.71 0.80
CA ILE A 7 1.24 2.22 2.03
C ILE A 7 1.46 3.12 3.23
N SER A 8 2.61 3.81 3.32
CA SER A 8 2.87 4.76 4.40
C SER A 8 1.96 5.99 4.36
N LEU A 9 1.34 6.32 3.22
CA LEU A 9 0.34 7.40 3.14
C LEU A 9 -0.89 7.13 4.02
N PHE A 10 -1.13 5.86 4.37
CA PHE A 10 -2.27 5.37 5.12
C PHE A 10 -1.88 4.70 6.44
N ASP A 11 -0.68 5.01 6.96
CA ASP A 11 -0.22 4.49 8.24
C ASP A 11 -1.19 4.87 9.38
N GLN A 12 -1.36 3.96 10.33
CA GLN A 12 -2.22 4.18 11.50
C GLN A 12 -1.63 5.22 12.46
N ASN A 13 -0.31 5.44 12.40
CA ASN A 13 0.33 6.58 13.05
C ASN A 13 0.20 7.83 12.16
N LYS A 14 -0.57 8.81 12.67
CA LYS A 14 -0.88 10.06 11.98
C LYS A 14 0.37 10.86 11.57
N ASP A 15 1.43 10.82 12.37
CA ASP A 15 2.68 11.52 12.03
C ASP A 15 3.39 10.86 10.86
N VAL A 16 3.41 9.53 10.81
CA VAL A 16 3.98 8.78 9.68
C VAL A 16 3.20 9.07 8.41
N ALA A 17 1.87 8.94 8.47
CA ALA A 17 1.00 9.26 7.33
C ALA A 17 1.17 10.69 6.85
N ARG A 18 1.24 11.66 7.76
CA ARG A 18 1.45 13.08 7.43
C ARG A 18 2.80 13.29 6.73
N VAL A 19 3.90 12.79 7.29
CA VAL A 19 5.25 12.97 6.71
C VAL A 19 5.38 12.26 5.36
N ALA A 20 4.80 11.06 5.23
CA ALA A 20 4.77 10.33 3.96
C ALA A 20 3.97 11.11 2.90
N ASN A 21 2.87 11.74 3.30
CA ASN A 21 2.05 12.57 2.42
C ASN A 21 2.79 13.86 2.01
N GLU A 22 3.36 14.59 2.96
CA GLU A 22 4.17 15.78 2.71
C GLU A 22 5.32 15.50 1.75
N SER A 23 6.06 14.41 1.96
CA SER A 23 7.15 14.02 1.07
C SER A 23 6.65 13.64 -0.32
N PHE A 24 5.52 12.93 -0.42
CA PHE A 24 4.92 12.56 -1.69
C PHE A 24 4.46 13.79 -2.48
N GLN A 25 3.84 14.75 -1.79
CA GLN A 25 3.39 16.00 -2.38
C GLN A 25 4.55 16.90 -2.81
N ALA A 26 5.67 16.88 -2.08
CA ALA A 26 6.89 17.59 -2.45
C ALA A 26 7.59 16.96 -3.66
N ALA A 27 7.54 15.63 -3.79
CA ALA A 27 8.15 14.91 -4.90
C ALA A 27 7.32 15.00 -6.20
N PHE A 28 5.98 15.04 -6.08
CA PHE A 28 5.09 14.96 -7.24
C PHE A 28 4.03 16.09 -7.22
N PRO A 29 3.98 16.92 -8.28
CA PRO A 29 2.95 17.95 -8.39
C PRO A 29 1.57 17.30 -8.56
N PRO A 30 0.46 17.97 -8.17
CA PRO A 30 -0.89 17.40 -8.12
C PRO A 30 -1.30 16.62 -9.38
N GLU A 31 -0.99 17.14 -10.56
CA GLU A 31 -1.31 16.56 -11.86
C GLU A 31 -0.54 15.28 -12.20
N LYS A 32 0.54 14.97 -11.46
CA LYS A 32 1.36 13.76 -11.67
C LYS A 32 1.12 12.65 -10.66
N ARG A 33 0.35 12.91 -9.60
CA ARG A 33 0.15 11.93 -8.50
C ARG A 33 -0.59 10.68 -8.96
N VAL A 34 -1.59 10.83 -9.82
CA VAL A 34 -2.30 9.69 -10.42
C VAL A 34 -1.39 8.94 -11.39
N ASP A 35 -0.60 9.65 -12.21
CA ASP A 35 0.37 9.03 -13.13
C ASP A 35 1.36 8.13 -12.39
N VAL A 36 1.80 8.52 -11.18
CA VAL A 36 2.67 7.69 -10.32
C VAL A 36 1.99 6.40 -9.89
N LEU A 37 0.71 6.45 -9.50
CA LEU A 37 -0.06 5.26 -9.13
C LEU A 37 -0.26 4.33 -10.33
N VAL A 38 -0.54 4.88 -11.51
CA VAL A 38 -0.69 4.11 -12.75
C VAL A 38 0.63 3.46 -13.16
N PHE A 39 1.73 4.21 -13.10
CA PHE A 39 3.07 3.73 -13.42
C PHE A 39 3.51 2.59 -12.49
N GLY A 40 3.31 2.75 -11.19
CA GLY A 40 3.72 1.77 -10.17
C GLY A 40 2.70 0.66 -9.91
N ARG A 41 1.58 0.62 -10.63
CA ARG A 41 0.40 -0.18 -10.28
C ARG A 41 0.72 -1.64 -9.99
N GLU A 42 1.47 -2.30 -10.87
CA GLU A 42 1.81 -3.71 -10.73
C GLU A 42 2.67 -3.98 -9.49
N GLU A 43 3.73 -3.18 -9.27
CA GLU A 43 4.61 -3.31 -8.11
C GLU A 43 3.82 -3.06 -6.80
N ILE A 44 2.97 -2.03 -6.78
CA ILE A 44 2.17 -1.67 -5.61
C ILE A 44 1.16 -2.77 -5.29
N LEU A 45 0.40 -3.25 -6.27
CA LEU A 45 -0.62 -4.28 -6.07
C LEU A 45 0.01 -5.63 -5.72
N SER A 46 1.15 -5.99 -6.31
CA SER A 46 1.90 -7.20 -5.96
C SER A 46 2.34 -7.16 -4.50
N TYR A 47 2.89 -6.03 -4.05
CA TYR A 47 3.32 -5.84 -2.67
C TYR A 47 2.17 -5.88 -1.67
N ILE A 48 1.06 -5.21 -1.96
CA ILE A 48 -0.17 -5.25 -1.13
C ILE A 48 -0.72 -6.69 -1.06
N THR A 49 -0.74 -7.40 -2.19
CA THR A 49 -1.17 -8.80 -2.26
C THR A 49 -0.28 -9.70 -1.40
N ASP A 50 1.04 -9.52 -1.47
CA ASP A 50 2.00 -10.25 -0.64
C ASP A 50 1.70 -10.06 0.86
N ILE A 51 1.49 -8.81 1.28
CA ILE A 51 1.14 -8.47 2.67
C ILE A 51 -0.16 -9.13 3.10
N ILE A 52 -1.22 -8.98 2.31
CA ILE A 52 -2.57 -9.40 2.73
C ILE A 52 -2.71 -10.92 2.71
N LEU A 53 -2.14 -11.60 1.71
CA LEU A 53 -2.39 -13.03 1.49
C LEU A 53 -1.31 -13.95 2.08
N TYR A 54 -0.07 -13.48 2.21
CA TYR A 54 1.07 -14.36 2.51
C TYR A 54 1.86 -13.95 3.75
N LYS A 55 1.72 -12.72 4.25
CA LYS A 55 2.42 -12.29 5.46
C LYS A 55 1.63 -12.62 6.74
N THR A 56 2.38 -12.81 7.82
CA THR A 56 1.90 -13.02 9.19
C THR A 56 2.78 -12.23 10.16
N SER A 57 2.41 -12.21 11.45
CA SER A 57 3.26 -11.65 12.52
C SER A 57 4.67 -12.24 12.52
N GLU A 58 4.81 -13.54 12.25
CA GLU A 58 6.06 -14.30 12.29
C GLU A 58 6.90 -14.13 11.02
N THR A 59 6.29 -13.87 9.88
CA THR A 59 7.05 -13.61 8.64
C THR A 59 7.48 -12.15 8.50
N LEU A 60 6.83 -11.22 9.22
CA LEU A 60 7.19 -9.79 9.25
C LEU A 60 8.03 -9.38 10.45
N SER A 61 8.26 -10.26 11.42
CA SER A 61 9.05 -9.94 12.60
C SER A 61 9.88 -11.13 13.06
N ASP A 62 11.08 -10.86 13.56
CA ASP A 62 11.93 -11.88 14.16
C ASP A 62 11.53 -12.10 15.63
N PRO A 63 11.04 -13.30 16.00
CA PRO A 63 10.59 -13.59 17.36
C PRO A 63 11.73 -13.60 18.39
N ARG A 64 12.99 -13.60 17.94
CA ARG A 64 14.16 -13.49 18.84
C ARG A 64 14.35 -12.08 19.40
N PHE A 65 13.79 -11.07 18.71
CA PHE A 65 14.01 -9.65 19.03
C PHE A 65 12.71 -8.86 19.23
N THR A 66 11.55 -9.46 18.96
CA THR A 66 10.25 -8.78 19.07
C THR A 66 9.31 -9.61 19.92
N SER A 67 8.65 -8.97 20.89
CA SER A 67 7.64 -9.64 21.71
C SER A 67 6.45 -10.08 20.84
N LYS A 68 5.75 -11.15 21.21
CA LYS A 68 4.58 -11.63 20.45
C LYS A 68 3.52 -10.54 20.26
N GLU A 69 3.28 -9.73 21.29
CA GLU A 69 2.35 -8.60 21.23
C GLU A 69 2.78 -7.55 20.20
N ASP A 70 4.06 -7.17 20.22
CA ASP A 70 4.61 -6.20 19.26
C ASP A 70 4.59 -6.73 17.82
N MET A 71 4.87 -8.03 17.62
CA MET A 71 4.80 -8.67 16.30
C MET A 71 3.39 -8.56 15.70
N VAL A 72 2.37 -8.90 16.50
CA VAL A 72 0.96 -8.80 16.11
C VAL A 72 0.57 -7.35 15.85
N SER A 73 0.94 -6.43 16.74
CA SER A 73 0.65 -5.01 16.60
C SER A 73 1.26 -4.42 15.31
N LYS A 74 2.52 -4.74 15.01
CA LYS A 74 3.19 -4.35 13.76
C LYS A 74 2.49 -4.92 12.54
N TYR A 75 2.20 -6.22 12.55
CA TYR A 75 1.50 -6.90 11.46
C TYR A 75 0.15 -6.25 11.15
N LEU A 76 -0.69 -6.03 12.17
CA LEU A 76 -2.02 -5.43 12.00
C LEU A 76 -1.94 -4.01 11.42
N LYS A 77 -0.96 -3.20 11.82
CA LYS A 77 -0.75 -1.86 11.26
C LYS A 77 -0.40 -1.90 9.78
N VAL A 78 0.50 -2.81 9.38
CA VAL A 78 0.92 -2.98 7.98
C VAL A 78 -0.25 -3.47 7.11
N VAL A 79 -1.03 -4.43 7.61
CA VAL A 79 -2.23 -4.94 6.92
C VAL A 79 -3.29 -3.85 6.77
N ALA A 80 -3.60 -3.10 7.83
CA ALA A 80 -4.56 -1.99 7.77
C ALA A 80 -4.15 -0.94 6.73
N SER A 81 -2.89 -0.52 6.74
CA SER A 81 -2.34 0.44 5.78
C SER A 81 -2.44 -0.07 4.34
N SER A 82 -2.22 -1.38 4.14
CA SER A 82 -2.33 -2.03 2.83
C SER A 82 -3.77 -2.04 2.32
N TYR A 83 -4.77 -2.30 3.17
CA TYR A 83 -6.18 -2.23 2.79
C TYR A 83 -6.63 -0.80 2.43
N TYR A 84 -6.24 0.20 3.21
CA TYR A 84 -6.56 1.59 2.89
C TYR A 84 -5.92 2.04 1.58
N SER A 85 -4.69 1.61 1.33
CA SER A 85 -3.98 1.88 0.07
C SER A 85 -4.68 1.23 -1.11
N LEU A 86 -5.11 -0.03 -0.97
CA LEU A 86 -5.86 -0.74 -2.00
C LEU A 86 -7.18 -0.02 -2.31
N ALA A 87 -7.93 0.37 -1.28
CA ALA A 87 -9.17 1.12 -1.44
C ALA A 87 -8.94 2.47 -2.14
N HIS A 88 -7.86 3.17 -1.79
CA HIS A 88 -7.48 4.41 -2.45
C HIS A 88 -7.15 4.18 -3.93
N ILE A 89 -6.32 3.19 -4.25
CA ILE A 89 -5.96 2.87 -5.65
C ILE A 89 -7.22 2.57 -6.46
N ILE A 90 -8.12 1.74 -5.94
CA ILE A 90 -9.42 1.43 -6.58
C ILE A 90 -10.22 2.71 -6.81
N SER A 91 -10.29 3.62 -5.84
CA SER A 91 -11.03 4.89 -5.97
C SER A 91 -10.45 5.86 -7.02
N GLN A 92 -9.14 5.76 -7.31
CA GLN A 92 -8.47 6.65 -8.27
C GLN A 92 -8.56 6.12 -9.71
N LEU A 93 -8.73 4.81 -9.89
CA LEU A 93 -8.91 4.18 -11.19
C LEU A 93 -10.38 4.34 -11.62
N LYS A 94 -10.67 5.41 -12.38
CA LYS A 94 -12.00 5.65 -12.97
C LYS A 94 -12.45 4.47 -13.87
N GLU A 95 -13.76 4.29 -13.99
CA GLU A 95 -14.45 3.18 -14.71
C GLU A 95 -13.93 2.90 -16.14
N ASP A 96 -13.37 3.89 -16.84
CA ASP A 96 -12.88 3.74 -18.22
C ASP A 96 -11.67 2.79 -18.37
N GLU A 97 -10.92 2.52 -17.30
CA GLU A 97 -9.79 1.58 -17.30
C GLU A 97 -10.18 0.18 -16.76
N LEU A 98 -11.31 0.05 -16.05
CA LEU A 98 -11.83 -1.24 -15.58
C LEU A 98 -12.30 -2.12 -16.75
N GLY A 99 -12.92 -1.51 -17.78
CA GLY A 99 -13.35 -2.22 -18.98
C GLY A 99 -12.20 -2.82 -19.81
N LYS A 100 -11.01 -2.19 -19.78
CA LYS A 100 -9.80 -2.71 -20.45
C LYS A 100 -9.08 -3.78 -19.62
N SER A 101 -9.16 -3.67 -18.30
CA SER A 101 -8.51 -4.60 -17.37
C SER A 101 -9.31 -5.90 -17.20
N ALA A 102 -10.63 -5.88 -17.38
CA ALA A 102 -11.49 -7.07 -17.28
C ALA A 102 -11.07 -8.20 -18.24
N GLN A 103 -10.64 -7.86 -19.46
CA GLN A 103 -10.13 -8.82 -20.44
C GLN A 103 -8.87 -9.57 -19.98
N GLN A 104 -8.17 -9.05 -18.98
CA GLN A 104 -6.95 -9.64 -18.43
C GLN A 104 -7.23 -10.66 -17.32
N TYR A 105 -8.44 -10.68 -16.76
CA TYR A 105 -8.86 -11.59 -15.69
C TYR A 105 -9.82 -12.70 -16.18
N ASP A 106 -10.25 -12.65 -17.44
CA ASP A 106 -11.11 -13.65 -18.10
C ASP A 106 -10.34 -14.84 -18.71
N ASN A 107 -9.05 -15.03 -18.38
CA ASN A 107 -8.23 -16.18 -18.78
C ASN A 107 -7.89 -17.08 -17.59
#